data_AF-A0A0A2B7Y5-F1
#
_entry.id   AF-A0A0A2B7Y5-F1
#
_cell.length_a   1.000
_cell.length_b   1.000
_cell.length_c   1.000
_cell.angle_alpha   90.00
_cell.angle_beta   90.00
_cell.angle_gamma   90.00
#
_symmetry.space_group_name_H-M   'P 1'
#
loop_
_entity.id
_entity.type
_entity.pdbx_description
1 polymer ?
#
loop_
_entity_poly.entity_id
_entity_poly.type
_entity_poly.pdbx_seq_one_letter_code
_entity_poly.pdbx_strand_id
1 'polypeptide(L)'
;MLDWMKPEDMKTISELLSEKFDFVLVDCPAGVEDGFKNALAACKEAIVVTNPELSAVRDADRVIGILNTSDIEPIQLVINRVRPNMMASQEMLSIEDVQGILSLPLLGIVLEDEQVIISTNRGEPLTLSDSRSPAKKCYLNVSQRLTGNDVPIIDPKNEGKSLKDKFMRLMQTKVF
;
A
#
# COMPACT_ATOMS: atom_id res chain seq x y z
N MET A 1 -5.11 25.13 -11.51
CA MET A 1 -6.49 24.88 -11.08
C MET A 1 -6.46 24.12 -9.76
N LEU A 2 -6.02 24.79 -8.68
CA LEU A 2 -6.02 24.31 -7.29
C LEU A 2 -5.75 25.49 -6.32
N ASP A 3 -6.13 26.72 -6.69
CA ASP A 3 -5.81 27.93 -5.90
C ASP A 3 -6.80 28.20 -4.76
N TRP A 4 -7.79 27.34 -4.54
CA TRP A 4 -8.89 27.60 -3.60
C TRP A 4 -8.75 26.88 -2.26
N MET A 5 -7.81 25.95 -2.11
CA MET A 5 -7.58 25.21 -0.88
C MET A 5 -6.15 25.42 -0.39
N LYS A 6 -6.01 26.09 0.75
CA LYS A 6 -4.73 26.35 1.39
C LYS A 6 -4.40 25.29 2.45
N PRO A 7 -3.14 25.18 2.90
CA PRO A 7 -2.76 24.30 4.01
C PRO A 7 -3.63 24.49 5.26
N GLU A 8 -3.99 25.73 5.59
CA GLU A 8 -4.78 26.05 6.78
C GLU A 8 -6.23 25.53 6.67
N ASP A 9 -6.81 25.60 5.46
CA ASP A 9 -8.15 25.06 5.18
C ASP A 9 -8.15 23.55 5.35
N MET A 10 -7.13 22.88 4.80
CA MET A 10 -6.94 21.43 4.92
C MET A 10 -6.83 20.99 6.38
N LYS A 11 -6.03 21.70 7.16
CA LYS A 11 -5.86 21.43 8.60
C LYS A 11 -7.16 21.61 9.37
N THR A 12 -7.89 22.69 9.11
CA THR A 12 -9.17 22.97 9.79
C THR A 12 -10.19 21.87 9.49
N ILE A 13 -10.29 21.44 8.23
CA ILE A 13 -11.21 20.37 7.83
C ILE A 13 -10.80 19.04 8.47
N SER A 14 -9.51 18.69 8.46
CA SER A 14 -9.04 17.43 9.03
C SER A 14 -9.23 17.37 10.55
N GLU A 15 -9.01 18.48 11.26
CA GLU A 15 -9.27 18.58 12.70
C GLU A 15 -10.75 18.32 13.02
N LEU A 16 -11.67 18.99 12.32
CA LEU A 16 -13.12 18.80 12.50
C LEU A 16 -13.57 17.36 12.19
N LEU A 17 -12.98 16.71 11.19
CA LEU A 17 -13.29 15.32 10.86
C LEU A 17 -12.72 14.35 11.90
N SER A 18 -11.54 14.63 12.43
CA SER A 18 -10.89 13.79 13.44
C SER A 18 -11.66 13.69 14.76
N GLU A 19 -12.53 14.67 15.06
CA GLU A 19 -13.43 14.59 16.22
C GLU A 19 -14.54 13.53 16.07
N LYS A 20 -14.83 13.09 14.84
CA LYS A 20 -15.97 12.22 14.51
C LYS A 20 -15.59 10.85 13.95
N PHE A 21 -14.38 10.70 13.45
CA PHE A 21 -13.93 9.50 12.74
C PHE A 21 -12.59 9.03 13.30
N ASP A 22 -12.43 7.71 13.39
CA ASP A 22 -11.17 7.09 13.81
C ASP A 22 -10.07 7.26 12.74
N PHE A 23 -10.47 7.33 11.46
CA PHE A 23 -9.57 7.49 10.33
C PHE A 23 -10.08 8.56 9.36
N VAL A 24 -9.16 9.43 8.93
CA VAL A 24 -9.36 10.38 7.83
C VAL A 24 -8.30 10.11 6.78
N LEU A 25 -8.69 9.50 5.66
CA LEU A 25 -7.79 9.20 4.55
C LEU A 25 -7.78 10.37 3.57
N VAL A 26 -6.60 10.93 3.34
CA VAL A 26 -6.39 12.02 2.37
C VAL A 26 -5.67 11.43 1.16
N ASP A 27 -6.38 11.35 0.03
CA ASP A 27 -5.77 10.97 -1.24
C ASP A 27 -4.95 12.15 -1.78
N CYS A 28 -3.64 11.95 -1.89
CA CYS A 28 -2.67 13.00 -2.17
C CYS A 28 -2.31 12.99 -3.66
N PRO A 29 -2.16 14.16 -4.32
CA PRO A 29 -1.66 14.19 -5.69
C PRO A 29 -0.28 13.55 -5.78
N ALA A 30 0.02 12.96 -6.94
CA ALA A 30 1.35 12.45 -7.24
C ALA A 30 2.37 13.60 -7.35
N GLY A 31 3.64 13.31 -7.05
CA GLY A 31 4.73 14.27 -7.12
C GLY A 31 4.87 15.13 -5.87
N VAL A 32 5.54 16.28 -5.99
CA VAL A 32 5.97 17.14 -4.87
C VAL A 32 5.51 18.59 -5.03
N GLU A 33 4.46 18.79 -5.82
CA GLU A 33 3.90 20.10 -6.16
C GLU A 33 3.12 20.72 -4.99
N ASP A 34 2.61 21.94 -5.16
CA ASP A 34 1.97 22.67 -4.05
C ASP A 34 0.72 21.96 -3.50
N GLY A 35 -0.01 21.22 -4.34
CA GLY A 35 -1.12 20.38 -3.88
C GLY A 35 -0.69 19.28 -2.89
N PHE A 36 0.53 18.75 -3.03
CA PHE A 36 1.10 17.76 -2.11
C PHE A 36 1.35 18.39 -0.74
N LYS A 37 1.94 19.59 -0.69
CA LYS A 37 2.19 20.30 0.58
C LYS A 37 0.88 20.63 1.33
N ASN A 38 -0.16 21.01 0.59
CA ASN A 38 -1.47 21.29 1.19
C ASN A 38 -2.08 20.04 1.82
N ALA A 39 -1.96 18.88 1.15
CA ALA A 39 -2.40 17.61 1.71
C ALA A 39 -1.58 17.21 2.94
N LEU A 40 -0.25 17.34 2.87
CA LEU A 40 0.64 17.03 4.00
C LEU A 40 0.31 17.83 5.26
N ALA A 41 -0.06 19.10 5.13
CA ALA A 41 -0.39 19.96 6.27
C ALA A 41 -1.56 19.46 7.14
N ALA A 42 -2.40 18.58 6.59
CA ALA A 42 -3.52 17.94 7.30
C ALA A 42 -3.21 16.55 7.84
N CYS A 43 -2.07 15.95 7.48
CA CYS A 43 -1.75 14.56 7.77
C CYS A 43 -0.83 14.43 8.98
N LYS A 44 -1.00 13.35 9.74
CA LYS A 44 -0.13 12.96 10.87
C LYS A 44 0.77 11.77 10.53
N GLU A 45 0.28 10.92 9.64
CA GLU A 45 0.94 9.69 9.21
C GLU A 45 0.92 9.65 7.68
N ALA A 46 1.84 8.89 7.07
CA ALA A 46 1.90 8.75 5.62
C ALA A 46 2.07 7.30 5.19
N ILE A 47 1.38 6.95 4.10
CA ILE A 47 1.56 5.69 3.39
C ILE A 47 2.09 6.03 2.00
N VAL A 48 3.35 5.68 1.76
CA VAL A 48 3.97 5.78 0.44
C VAL A 48 3.60 4.55 -0.36
N VAL A 49 2.94 4.75 -1.50
CA VAL A 49 2.58 3.68 -2.44
C VAL A 49 3.52 3.75 -3.63
N THR A 50 4.21 2.65 -3.93
CA THR A 50 5.11 2.57 -5.10
C THR A 50 4.93 1.26 -5.84
N ASN A 51 5.38 1.22 -7.10
CA ASN A 51 5.51 -0.03 -7.85
C ASN A 51 6.97 -0.55 -7.75
N PRO A 52 7.20 -1.86 -7.93
CA PRO A 52 8.54 -2.46 -7.90
C PRO A 52 9.35 -2.21 -9.20
N GLU A 53 9.38 -0.95 -9.63
CA GLU A 53 10.09 -0.47 -10.81
C GLU A 53 11.08 0.62 -10.40
N LEU A 54 12.28 0.64 -11.01
CA LEU A 54 13.34 1.56 -10.60
C LEU A 54 12.94 3.04 -10.68
N SER A 55 12.16 3.42 -11.70
CA SER A 55 11.64 4.78 -11.84
C SER A 55 10.71 5.15 -10.67
N ALA A 56 9.71 4.33 -10.40
CA ALA A 56 8.74 4.55 -9.33
C ALA A 56 9.41 4.63 -7.95
N VAL A 57 10.38 3.75 -7.68
CA VAL A 57 11.15 3.75 -6.43
C VAL A 57 11.96 5.04 -6.27
N ARG A 58 12.60 5.54 -7.33
CA ARG A 58 13.33 6.82 -7.28
C ARG A 58 12.43 8.02 -7.02
N ASP A 59 11.22 8.01 -7.56
CA ASP A 59 10.26 9.08 -7.30
C ASP A 59 9.71 9.00 -5.86
N ALA A 60 9.47 7.79 -5.35
CA ALA A 60 9.10 7.57 -3.95
C ALA A 60 10.20 8.07 -2.99
N ASP A 61 11.47 7.81 -3.27
CA ASP A 61 12.61 8.29 -2.48
C ASP A 61 12.63 9.82 -2.34
N ARG A 62 12.32 10.56 -3.41
CA ARG A 62 12.20 12.02 -3.38
C ARG A 62 11.07 12.49 -2.47
N VAL A 63 9.92 11.83 -2.55
CA VAL A 63 8.75 12.14 -1.72
C VAL A 63 9.07 11.88 -0.24
N ILE A 64 9.74 10.77 0.06
CA ILE A 64 10.20 10.43 1.41
C ILE A 64 11.15 11.49 1.95
N GLY A 65 12.05 12.01 1.12
CA GLY A 65 12.94 13.12 1.49
C GLY A 65 12.17 14.34 2.01
N ILE A 66 11.02 14.67 1.42
CA ILE A 66 10.18 15.78 1.89
C ILE A 66 9.40 15.40 3.15
N LEU A 67 8.83 14.19 3.19
CA LEU A 67 8.11 13.69 4.37
C LEU A 67 9.01 13.70 5.61
N ASN A 68 10.28 13.30 5.48
CA ASN A 68 11.27 13.31 6.57
C ASN A 68 11.63 14.72 7.07
N THR A 69 11.32 15.77 6.31
CA THR A 69 11.48 17.17 6.76
C THR A 69 10.22 17.73 7.42
N SER A 70 9.15 16.93 7.50
CA SER A 70 7.85 17.27 8.09
C SER A 70 7.62 16.45 9.36
N ASP A 71 6.74 16.90 10.25
CA ASP A 71 6.39 16.19 11.49
C ASP A 71 5.37 15.05 11.23
N ILE A 72 5.61 14.22 10.20
CA ILE A 72 4.72 13.15 9.76
C ILE A 72 5.35 11.81 10.10
N GLU A 73 4.81 11.12 11.11
CA GLU A 73 5.27 9.80 11.53
C GLU A 73 4.11 8.96 12.09
N PRO A 74 4.05 7.64 11.81
CA PRO A 74 5.02 6.91 10.99
C PRO A 74 4.83 7.15 9.48
N ILE A 75 5.92 6.94 8.73
CA ILE A 75 5.89 6.82 7.27
C ILE A 75 6.03 5.34 6.93
N GLN A 76 5.05 4.77 6.23
CA GLN A 76 5.01 3.35 5.91
C GLN A 76 4.93 3.11 4.41
N LEU A 77 5.30 1.91 3.97
CA LEU A 77 5.39 1.55 2.55
C LEU A 77 4.35 0.51 2.14
N VAL A 78 3.67 0.75 1.03
CA VAL A 78 2.91 -0.26 0.28
C VAL A 78 3.54 -0.45 -1.10
N ILE A 79 3.92 -1.68 -1.41
CA ILE A 79 4.42 -2.03 -2.75
C ILE A 79 3.25 -2.59 -3.54
N ASN A 80 2.83 -1.85 -4.55
CA ASN A 80 1.67 -2.15 -5.38
C ASN A 80 2.07 -2.81 -6.71
N ARG A 81 1.09 -3.44 -7.38
CA ARG A 81 1.25 -4.04 -8.72
C ARG A 81 2.36 -5.09 -8.80
N VAL A 82 2.59 -5.82 -7.71
CA VAL A 82 3.64 -6.83 -7.65
C VAL A 82 3.28 -8.03 -8.53
N ARG A 83 4.23 -8.43 -9.38
CA ARG A 83 4.08 -9.57 -10.31
C ARG A 83 5.10 -10.66 -9.97
N PRO A 84 4.69 -11.73 -9.25
CA PRO A 84 5.61 -12.78 -8.77
C PRO A 84 6.49 -13.38 -9.85
N ASN A 85 5.94 -13.64 -11.04
CA ASN A 85 6.66 -14.25 -12.15
C ASN A 85 7.79 -13.34 -12.67
N MET A 86 7.55 -12.04 -12.76
CA MET A 86 8.56 -11.06 -13.22
C MET A 86 9.66 -10.84 -12.17
N MET A 87 9.32 -10.89 -10.89
CA MET A 87 10.33 -10.89 -9.82
C MET A 87 11.19 -12.15 -9.86
N ALA A 88 10.58 -13.32 -10.11
CA ALA A 88 11.31 -14.58 -10.21
C ALA A 88 12.24 -14.62 -11.44
N SER A 89 11.87 -13.98 -12.54
CA SER A 89 12.72 -13.82 -13.72
C SER A 89 13.70 -12.63 -13.65
N GLN A 90 13.75 -11.92 -12.51
CA GLN A 90 14.61 -10.74 -12.30
C GLN A 90 14.32 -9.57 -13.28
N GLU A 91 13.12 -9.53 -13.86
CA GLU A 91 12.64 -8.44 -14.71
C GLU A 91 12.00 -7.29 -13.90
N MET A 92 11.83 -7.50 -12.60
CA MET A 92 11.20 -6.58 -11.65
C MET A 92 12.02 -6.57 -10.35
N LEU A 93 12.07 -5.43 -9.66
CA LEU A 93 12.78 -5.33 -8.38
C LEU A 93 12.13 -6.27 -7.34
N SER A 94 12.97 -6.87 -6.49
CA SER A 94 12.45 -7.66 -5.37
C SER A 94 11.86 -6.74 -4.29
N ILE A 95 11.00 -7.30 -3.45
CA ILE A 95 10.43 -6.59 -2.29
C ILE A 95 11.55 -6.12 -1.37
N GLU A 96 12.54 -6.96 -1.15
CA GLU A 96 13.69 -6.70 -0.30
C GLU A 96 14.55 -5.54 -0.85
N ASP A 97 14.76 -5.49 -2.17
CA ASP A 97 15.48 -4.38 -2.81
C ASP A 97 14.74 -3.05 -2.62
N VAL A 98 13.41 -3.04 -2.86
CA VAL A 98 12.60 -1.83 -2.69
C VAL A 98 12.62 -1.35 -1.24
N GLN A 99 12.43 -2.26 -0.28
CA GLN A 99 12.51 -1.92 1.14
C GLN A 99 13.90 -1.41 1.54
N GLY A 100 14.97 -2.02 1.02
CA GLY A 100 16.34 -1.59 1.29
C GLY A 100 16.64 -0.20 0.74
N ILE A 101 16.15 0.12 -0.47
CA ILE A 101 16.33 1.44 -1.08
C ILE A 101 15.56 2.51 -0.31
N LEU A 102 14.27 2.27 -0.01
CA LEU A 102 13.40 3.29 0.60
C LEU A 102 13.54 3.35 2.13
N SER A 103 14.09 2.31 2.76
CA SER A 103 14.30 2.23 4.21
C SER A 103 13.05 2.51 5.06
N LEU A 104 11.87 2.14 4.54
CA LEU A 104 10.59 2.31 5.22
C LEU A 104 10.03 0.98 5.76
N PRO A 105 9.29 0.99 6.88
CA PRO A 105 8.55 -0.18 7.34
C PRO A 105 7.48 -0.57 6.32
N LEU A 106 7.47 -1.85 5.95
CA LEU A 106 6.52 -2.39 4.97
C LEU A 106 5.16 -2.65 5.63
N LEU A 107 4.17 -1.87 5.23
CA LEU A 107 2.77 -2.03 5.63
C LEU A 107 2.07 -3.13 4.82
N GLY A 108 2.44 -3.32 3.55
CA GLY A 108 1.93 -4.44 2.79
C GLY A 108 2.34 -4.47 1.33
N ILE A 109 1.90 -5.53 0.67
CA ILE A 109 2.15 -5.81 -0.74
C ILE A 109 0.79 -6.02 -1.40
N VAL A 110 0.60 -5.43 -2.58
CA VAL A 110 -0.58 -5.63 -3.41
C VAL A 110 -0.13 -6.24 -4.74
N LEU A 111 -0.70 -7.40 -5.06
CA LEU A 111 -0.43 -8.10 -6.30
C LEU A 111 -1.17 -7.46 -7.47
N GLU A 112 -0.57 -7.52 -8.65
CA GLU A 112 -1.25 -7.12 -9.89
C GLU A 112 -2.47 -8.02 -10.14
N ASP A 113 -3.62 -7.42 -10.40
CA ASP A 113 -4.87 -8.12 -10.64
C ASP A 113 -5.79 -7.31 -11.56
N GLU A 114 -6.25 -7.93 -12.64
CA GLU A 114 -7.19 -7.34 -13.59
C GLU A 114 -8.54 -6.99 -12.95
N GLN A 115 -8.92 -7.67 -11.86
CA GLN A 115 -10.15 -7.36 -11.13
C GLN A 115 -10.16 -5.93 -10.57
N VAL A 116 -9.00 -5.33 -10.28
CA VAL A 116 -8.88 -3.92 -9.86
C VAL A 116 -9.36 -2.97 -10.96
N ILE A 117 -9.04 -3.27 -12.22
CA ILE A 117 -9.46 -2.47 -13.38
C ILE A 117 -10.97 -2.62 -13.58
N ILE A 118 -11.46 -3.87 -13.51
CA ILE A 118 -12.89 -4.17 -13.68
C ILE A 118 -13.72 -3.48 -12.59
N SER A 119 -13.29 -3.54 -11.33
CA SER A 119 -14.00 -2.94 -10.19
C SER A 119 -14.06 -1.42 -10.31
N THR A 120 -12.94 -0.80 -10.69
CA THR A 120 -12.85 0.66 -10.91
C THR A 120 -13.81 1.11 -12.00
N ASN A 121 -13.83 0.41 -13.14
CA ASN A 121 -14.73 0.74 -14.26
C ASN A 121 -16.21 0.57 -13.92
N ARG A 122 -16.54 -0.30 -12.95
CA ARG A 122 -17.91 -0.50 -12.46
C ARG A 122 -18.31 0.51 -11.38
N GLY A 123 -17.35 1.24 -10.81
CA GLY A 123 -17.59 2.12 -9.66
C GLY A 123 -17.87 1.34 -8.36
N GLU A 124 -17.54 0.05 -8.30
CA GLU A 124 -17.73 -0.81 -7.14
C GLU A 124 -16.37 -1.15 -6.53
N PRO A 125 -16.10 -0.85 -5.25
CA PRO A 125 -14.83 -1.20 -4.62
C PRO A 125 -14.58 -2.71 -4.65
N LEU A 126 -13.38 -3.12 -5.10
CA LEU A 126 -13.00 -4.53 -5.20
C LEU A 126 -13.19 -5.29 -3.88
N THR A 127 -12.93 -4.64 -2.75
CA THR A 127 -13.08 -5.18 -1.40
C THR A 127 -14.51 -5.57 -1.04
N LEU A 128 -15.52 -4.96 -1.67
CA LEU A 128 -16.94 -5.25 -1.46
C LEU A 128 -17.50 -6.27 -2.46
N SER A 129 -16.80 -6.52 -3.56
CA SER A 129 -17.24 -7.47 -4.59
C SER A 129 -17.12 -8.93 -4.11
N ASP A 130 -17.94 -9.84 -4.64
CA ASP A 130 -17.81 -11.30 -4.40
C ASP A 130 -16.66 -11.96 -5.16
N SER A 131 -15.83 -11.18 -5.87
CA SER A 131 -14.72 -11.70 -6.65
C SER A 131 -13.64 -12.35 -5.79
N ARG A 132 -13.09 -13.47 -6.26
CA ARG A 132 -11.94 -14.14 -5.64
C ARG A 132 -10.64 -13.53 -6.19
N SER A 133 -10.32 -12.34 -5.70
CA SER A 133 -9.16 -11.55 -6.13
C SER A 133 -7.99 -11.64 -5.12
N PRO A 134 -6.75 -11.91 -5.56
CA PRO A 134 -5.56 -11.76 -4.70
C PRO A 134 -5.36 -10.31 -4.22
N ALA A 135 -5.58 -9.31 -5.09
CA ALA A 135 -5.48 -7.89 -4.71
C ALA A 135 -6.48 -7.51 -3.60
N LYS A 136 -7.71 -8.04 -3.65
CA LYS A 136 -8.71 -7.90 -2.58
C LYS A 136 -8.15 -8.32 -1.22
N LYS A 137 -7.52 -9.49 -1.16
CA LYS A 137 -6.91 -10.00 0.09
C LYS A 137 -5.76 -9.11 0.55
N CYS A 138 -4.95 -8.62 -0.38
CA CYS A 138 -3.86 -7.69 -0.08
C CYS A 138 -4.38 -6.39 0.58
N TYR A 139 -5.42 -5.77 0.00
CA TYR A 139 -6.03 -4.56 0.57
C TYR A 139 -6.60 -4.80 1.98
N LEU A 140 -7.28 -5.93 2.20
CA LEU A 140 -7.80 -6.27 3.52
C LEU A 140 -6.67 -6.46 4.54
N ASN A 141 -5.56 -7.10 4.16
CA ASN A 141 -4.41 -7.26 5.05
C ASN A 141 -3.76 -5.91 5.40
N VAL A 142 -3.65 -4.98 4.44
CA VAL A 142 -3.15 -3.62 4.69
C VAL A 142 -4.06 -2.90 5.68
N SER A 143 -5.38 -2.94 5.47
CA SER A 143 -6.36 -2.35 6.38
C SER A 143 -6.30 -2.96 7.79
N GLN A 144 -6.12 -4.27 7.89
CA GLN A 144 -5.96 -4.94 9.19
C GLN A 144 -4.68 -4.48 9.91
N ARG A 145 -3.56 -4.29 9.21
CA ARG A 145 -2.33 -3.78 9.83
C ARG A 145 -2.43 -2.31 10.23
N LEU A 146 -3.08 -1.48 9.42
CA LEU A 146 -3.36 -0.08 9.76
C LEU A 146 -4.19 0.04 11.04
N THR A 147 -5.04 -0.95 11.32
CA THR A 147 -5.84 -1.03 12.56
C THR A 147 -5.12 -1.77 13.69
N GLY A 148 -3.81 -2.03 13.56
CA GLY A 148 -2.95 -2.60 14.60
C GLY A 148 -2.96 -4.13 14.68
N ASN A 149 -3.59 -4.84 13.75
CA ASN A 149 -3.58 -6.31 13.74
C ASN A 149 -2.26 -6.85 13.15
N ASP A 150 -1.68 -7.86 13.80
CA ASP A 150 -0.50 -8.56 13.27
C ASP A 150 -0.92 -9.61 12.23
N VAL A 151 -0.84 -9.22 10.96
CA VAL A 151 -1.17 -10.06 9.80
C VAL A 151 0.10 -10.38 9.03
N PRO A 152 0.38 -11.65 8.68
CA PRO A 152 1.56 -12.00 7.89
C PRO A 152 1.59 -11.31 6.53
N ILE A 153 2.72 -10.73 6.15
CA ILE A 153 2.93 -10.19 4.81
C ILE A 153 2.82 -11.34 3.82
N ILE A 154 2.08 -11.11 2.72
CA ILE A 154 1.91 -12.11 1.67
C ILE A 154 3.28 -12.33 1.04
N ASP A 155 3.72 -13.59 0.99
CA ASP A 155 4.89 -13.96 0.21
C ASP A 155 4.46 -14.15 -1.25
N PRO A 156 4.88 -13.25 -2.16
CA PRO A 156 4.50 -13.33 -3.57
C PRO A 156 4.96 -14.64 -4.23
N LYS A 157 6.03 -15.27 -3.72
CA LYS A 157 6.59 -16.53 -4.26
C LYS A 157 5.72 -17.76 -3.94
N ASN A 158 4.77 -17.63 -3.01
CA ASN A 158 3.97 -18.75 -2.48
C ASN A 158 2.48 -18.70 -2.86
N GLU A 159 2.04 -17.69 -3.63
CA GLU A 159 0.69 -17.67 -4.20
C GLU A 159 0.55 -18.74 -5.28
N GLY A 160 -0.11 -19.85 -4.90
CA GLY A 160 -0.24 -21.08 -5.69
C GLY A 160 0.12 -22.34 -4.90
N LYS A 161 0.89 -22.21 -3.82
CA LYS A 161 1.35 -23.35 -3.00
C LYS A 161 0.58 -23.55 -1.69
N SER A 162 -0.10 -22.51 -1.17
CA SER A 162 -0.69 -22.52 0.17
C SER A 162 -1.65 -23.69 0.48
N LEU A 163 -2.41 -24.18 -0.51
CA LEU A 163 -3.31 -25.33 -0.33
C LEU A 163 -2.60 -26.68 -0.46
N LYS A 164 -1.70 -26.83 -1.45
CA LYS A 164 -0.93 -28.07 -1.66
C LYS A 164 0.09 -28.30 -0.54
N ASP A 165 0.74 -27.25 -0.06
CA ASP A 165 1.76 -27.36 0.99
C ASP A 165 1.15 -27.63 2.36
N LYS A 166 -0.03 -27.04 2.68
CA LYS A 166 -0.80 -27.39 3.88
C LYS A 166 -1.29 -28.85 3.81
N PHE A 167 -1.72 -29.33 2.65
CA PHE A 167 -2.18 -30.70 2.45
C PHE A 167 -1.02 -31.72 2.50
N MET A 168 0.12 -31.41 1.89
CA MET A 168 1.35 -32.21 1.93
C MET A 168 1.92 -32.31 3.35
N ARG A 169 1.94 -31.20 4.12
CA ARG A 169 2.31 -31.24 5.55
C ARG A 169 1.37 -32.13 6.34
N LEU A 170 0.05 -32.05 6.09
CA LEU A 170 -0.94 -32.88 6.79
C LEU A 170 -0.77 -34.37 6.48
N MET A 171 -0.40 -34.72 5.24
CA MET A 171 -0.13 -36.10 4.84
C MET A 171 1.19 -36.64 5.39
N GLN A 172 2.24 -35.82 5.44
CA GLN A 172 3.54 -36.23 5.99
C GLN A 172 3.51 -36.45 7.52
N THR A 173 2.58 -35.79 8.22
CA THR A 173 2.44 -35.94 9.69
C THR A 173 1.61 -37.16 10.10
N LYS A 174 1.00 -37.89 9.16
CA LYS A 174 0.17 -39.08 9.43
C LYS A 174 0.83 -40.42 9.07
N VAL A 175 2.10 -40.42 8.68
CA VAL A 175 2.84 -41.64 8.27
C VAL A 175 3.95 -42.05 9.26
N PHE A 176 3.99 -41.45 10.44
CA PHE A 176 4.72 -42.00 11.60
C PHE A 176 3.86 -41.90 12.85
#